data_AF-A0A9Q6LMV7-F1
#
_entry.id   AF-A0A9Q6LMV7-F1
#
_cell.length_a   1.000
_cell.length_b   1.000
_cell.length_c   1.000
_cell.angle_alpha   90.00
_cell.angle_beta   90.00
_cell.angle_gamma   90.00
#
_symmetry.space_group_name_H-M   'P 1'
#
loop_
_entity.id
_entity.type
_entity.pdbx_description
1 polymer ?
#
loop_
_entity_poly.entity_id
_entity_poly.type
_entity_poly.pdbx_seq_one_letter_code
_entity_poly.pdbx_strand_id
1 'polypeptide(L)'
;MIERYKDNPPLQTTINNIAIIGNFSCDNWLAIKDNSRLQTAVNNIAVTGEFSEGDWPHIKNNAHLQVAANAIATIDKLSYKHWHKIRDNKILQAAVNHIAATGSFYLDDWNKIIDAPQLQTAVNNIAAIESFSRGYWDKIKNKPQLQAAINHISATGHLSRDDWYKIRNSEALQIAVNHIATTSRFSRDNWNKIKSDTQFQTAAGRAPHEIKDETKDNSQQLQTAIHHITTAGISSHDDWYTVQNSKTLQQAVNNIAATGHFLYDDWRKIKSDFLLQQAINTIAATEHFSRDDWCKITTTEQTSIRNKFQEKIISLKELTINKTENRQTAIDSYAVKAFTCFTSKVLDKTNRETFKETLHSVQKECTQILDDSLSRKILKVITNFLSHISLVGMIANSPYALT
;
A
#
# COMPACT_ATOMS: atom_id res chain seq x y z
N MET A 1 -43.66 -49.43 12.34
CA MET A 1 -43.10 -48.06 12.20
C MET A 1 -43.48 -47.20 13.39
N ILE A 2 -44.76 -47.12 13.77
CA ILE A 2 -45.32 -46.24 14.84
C ILE A 2 -44.69 -46.40 16.25
N GLU A 3 -44.11 -47.55 16.61
CA GLU A 3 -43.61 -47.78 17.97
C GLU A 3 -42.21 -47.20 18.26
N ARG A 4 -41.33 -47.01 17.27
CA ARG A 4 -39.97 -46.46 17.50
C ARG A 4 -39.93 -44.94 17.72
N TYR A 5 -41.05 -44.24 17.51
CA TYR A 5 -41.13 -42.78 17.55
C TYR A 5 -41.48 -42.20 18.92
N LYS A 6 -42.15 -42.97 19.78
CA LYS A 6 -42.63 -42.50 21.09
C LYS A 6 -41.49 -42.26 22.09
N ASP A 7 -40.34 -42.90 21.87
CA ASP A 7 -39.19 -42.85 22.80
C ASP A 7 -38.09 -41.87 22.35
N ASN A 8 -38.30 -41.09 21.28
CA ASN A 8 -37.36 -40.06 20.81
C ASN A 8 -38.07 -38.70 20.62
N PRO A 9 -38.25 -37.92 21.71
CA PRO A 9 -38.93 -36.63 21.65
C PRO A 9 -38.33 -35.63 20.64
N PRO A 10 -36.99 -35.48 20.51
CA PRO A 10 -36.40 -34.63 19.47
C PRO A 10 -36.80 -35.00 18.05
N LEU A 11 -36.83 -36.30 17.73
CA LEU A 11 -37.25 -36.79 16.42
C LEU A 11 -38.74 -36.54 16.18
N GLN A 12 -39.60 -36.76 17.19
CA GLN A 12 -41.03 -36.50 17.08
C GLN A 12 -41.31 -35.01 16.80
N THR A 13 -40.65 -34.10 17.53
CA THR A 13 -40.76 -32.65 17.29
C THR A 13 -40.30 -32.29 15.88
N THR A 14 -39.22 -32.90 15.40
CA THR A 14 -38.70 -32.68 14.04
C THR A 14 -39.73 -33.09 12.99
N ILE A 15 -40.36 -34.26 13.15
CA ILE A 15 -41.39 -34.77 12.25
C ILE A 15 -42.58 -33.81 12.19
N ASN A 16 -43.06 -33.36 13.36
CA ASN A 16 -44.18 -32.41 13.44
C ASN A 16 -43.85 -31.10 12.72
N ASN A 17 -42.66 -30.54 12.95
CA ASN A 17 -42.21 -29.31 12.29
C ASN A 17 -42.12 -29.46 10.77
N ILE A 18 -41.64 -30.59 10.26
CA ILE A 18 -41.58 -30.88 8.82
C ILE A 18 -42.98 -31.10 8.23
N ALA A 19 -43.89 -31.73 8.98
CA ALA A 19 -45.27 -31.94 8.55
C ALA A 19 -46.05 -30.62 8.46
N ILE A 20 -45.84 -29.69 9.40
CA ILE A 20 -46.49 -28.36 9.42
C ILE A 20 -46.17 -27.57 8.14
N ILE A 21 -44.95 -27.67 7.63
CA ILE A 21 -44.53 -26.99 6.39
C ILE A 21 -44.83 -27.81 5.12
N GLY A 22 -45.63 -28.88 5.21
CA GLY A 22 -46.05 -29.68 4.05
C GLY A 22 -44.97 -30.58 3.45
N ASN A 23 -43.81 -30.75 4.10
CA ASN A 23 -42.66 -31.46 3.56
C ASN A 23 -42.50 -32.90 4.08
N PHE A 24 -43.51 -33.52 4.71
CA PHE A 24 -43.31 -34.88 5.21
C PHE A 24 -43.46 -35.94 4.10
N SER A 25 -42.35 -36.59 3.73
CA SER A 25 -42.27 -37.64 2.70
C SER A 25 -41.32 -38.76 3.13
N CYS A 26 -41.35 -39.91 2.44
CA CYS A 26 -40.43 -41.02 2.69
C CYS A 26 -38.95 -40.58 2.61
N ASP A 27 -38.61 -39.73 1.65
CA ASP A 27 -37.23 -39.23 1.49
C ASP A 27 -36.80 -38.31 2.63
N ASN A 28 -37.73 -37.48 3.12
CA ASN A 28 -37.45 -36.58 4.24
C ASN A 28 -37.39 -37.34 5.56
N TRP A 29 -38.20 -38.40 5.72
CA TRP A 29 -38.09 -39.37 6.82
C TRP A 29 -36.70 -40.05 6.86
N LEU A 30 -36.24 -40.57 5.72
CA LEU A 30 -34.93 -41.21 5.62
C LEU A 30 -33.79 -40.25 5.99
N ALA A 31 -33.93 -38.96 5.65
CA ALA A 31 -32.93 -37.93 5.98
C ALA A 31 -32.86 -37.61 7.48
N ILE A 32 -33.98 -37.66 8.22
CA ILE A 32 -34.03 -37.25 9.63
C ILE A 32 -33.90 -38.41 10.61
N LYS A 33 -34.34 -39.63 10.28
CA LYS A 33 -34.55 -40.72 11.27
C LYS A 33 -33.32 -41.04 12.15
N ASP A 34 -32.13 -41.01 11.55
CA ASP A 34 -30.86 -41.33 12.23
C ASP A 34 -29.91 -40.12 12.29
N ASN A 35 -30.39 -38.91 11.96
CA ASN A 35 -29.56 -37.71 11.90
C ASN A 35 -29.92 -36.74 13.03
N SER A 36 -29.41 -37.02 14.23
CA SER A 36 -29.65 -36.21 15.43
C SER A 36 -29.24 -34.74 15.24
N ARG A 37 -28.17 -34.47 14.48
CA ARG A 37 -27.72 -33.10 14.19
C ARG A 37 -28.76 -32.32 13.39
N LEU A 38 -29.33 -32.94 12.35
CA LEU A 38 -30.39 -32.35 11.54
C LEU A 38 -31.68 -32.19 12.35
N GLN A 39 -32.05 -33.18 13.17
CA GLN A 39 -33.20 -33.08 14.08
C GLN A 39 -33.09 -31.85 14.98
N THR A 40 -31.95 -31.67 15.66
CA THR A 40 -31.69 -30.52 16.52
C THR A 40 -31.74 -29.20 15.74
N ALA A 41 -31.16 -29.15 14.55
CA ALA A 41 -31.16 -27.94 13.73
C ALA A 41 -32.59 -27.55 13.32
N VAL A 42 -33.39 -28.50 12.83
CA VAL A 42 -34.79 -28.26 12.45
C VAL A 42 -35.59 -27.77 13.65
N ASN A 43 -35.43 -28.40 14.82
CA ASN A 43 -36.14 -27.99 16.02
C ASN A 43 -35.75 -26.56 16.46
N ASN A 44 -34.47 -26.22 16.41
CA ASN A 44 -33.98 -24.88 16.75
C ASN A 44 -34.49 -23.81 15.78
N ILE A 45 -34.55 -24.13 14.47
CA ILE A 45 -35.09 -23.22 13.46
C ILE A 45 -36.60 -23.07 13.61
N ALA A 46 -37.33 -24.15 13.89
CA ALA A 46 -38.78 -24.11 14.10
C ALA A 46 -39.19 -23.21 15.29
N VAL A 47 -38.39 -23.17 16.36
CA VAL A 47 -38.60 -22.27 17.51
C VAL A 47 -38.51 -20.78 17.13
N THR A 48 -37.91 -20.43 15.98
CA THR A 48 -37.91 -19.05 15.48
C THR A 48 -39.31 -18.55 15.09
N GLY A 49 -40.28 -19.45 14.90
CA GLY A 49 -41.67 -19.15 14.54
C GLY A 49 -41.95 -19.05 13.04
N GLU A 50 -40.91 -19.11 12.19
CA GLU A 50 -41.03 -18.83 10.75
C GLU A 50 -40.34 -19.89 9.86
N PHE A 51 -40.12 -21.10 10.38
CA PHE A 51 -39.62 -22.21 9.57
C PHE A 51 -40.62 -22.52 8.45
N SER A 52 -40.15 -22.44 7.20
CA SER A 52 -40.99 -22.52 6.01
C SER A 52 -40.61 -23.65 5.07
N GLU A 53 -41.45 -23.92 4.07
CA GLU A 53 -41.16 -24.87 2.99
C GLU A 53 -39.83 -24.54 2.28
N GLY A 54 -39.55 -23.25 2.10
CA GLY A 54 -38.33 -22.76 1.46
C GLY A 54 -37.06 -23.01 2.26
N ASP A 55 -37.13 -23.14 3.59
CA ASP A 55 -35.96 -23.37 4.44
C ASP A 55 -35.49 -24.83 4.42
N TRP A 56 -36.40 -25.77 4.15
CA TRP A 56 -36.11 -27.20 4.16
C TRP A 56 -35.00 -27.62 3.17
N PRO A 57 -35.04 -27.22 1.88
CA PRO A 57 -33.96 -27.50 0.93
C PRO A 57 -32.58 -26.99 1.38
N HIS A 58 -32.53 -25.87 2.11
CA HIS A 58 -31.26 -25.29 2.57
C HIS A 58 -30.62 -26.12 3.69
N ILE A 59 -31.42 -26.66 4.62
CA ILE A 59 -30.91 -27.35 5.80
C ILE A 59 -30.73 -28.86 5.60
N LYS A 60 -31.59 -29.50 4.79
CA LYS A 60 -31.64 -30.97 4.63
C LYS A 60 -30.26 -31.58 4.32
N ASN A 61 -29.57 -31.02 3.34
CA ASN A 61 -28.30 -31.56 2.83
C ASN A 61 -27.07 -30.68 3.16
N ASN A 62 -27.21 -29.67 4.02
CA ASN A 62 -26.11 -28.77 4.37
C ASN A 62 -25.61 -29.03 5.79
N ALA A 63 -24.64 -29.93 5.92
CA ALA A 63 -24.01 -30.28 7.19
C ALA A 63 -23.40 -29.06 7.92
N HIS A 64 -22.80 -28.12 7.18
CA HIS A 64 -22.19 -26.93 7.76
C HIS A 64 -23.24 -25.99 8.36
N LEU A 65 -24.35 -25.78 7.67
CA LEU A 65 -25.46 -24.98 8.17
C LEU A 65 -26.12 -25.62 9.39
N GLN A 66 -26.25 -26.96 9.42
CA GLN A 66 -26.76 -27.69 10.58
C GLN A 66 -25.90 -27.46 11.83
N VAL A 67 -24.56 -27.57 11.73
CA VAL A 67 -23.65 -27.32 12.85
C VAL A 67 -23.77 -25.87 13.31
N ALA A 68 -23.78 -24.92 12.37
CA ALA A 68 -23.78 -23.51 12.70
C ALA A 68 -25.10 -23.06 13.37
N ALA A 69 -26.24 -23.54 12.86
CA ALA A 69 -27.55 -23.29 13.47
C ALA A 69 -27.63 -23.83 14.91
N ASN A 70 -27.09 -25.03 15.14
CA ASN A 70 -27.04 -25.63 16.47
C ASN A 70 -26.12 -24.86 17.43
N ALA A 71 -24.96 -24.40 16.96
CA ALA A 71 -24.04 -23.61 17.78
C ALA A 71 -24.67 -22.27 18.22
N ILE A 72 -25.39 -21.59 17.32
CA ILE A 72 -26.05 -20.32 17.65
C ILE A 72 -27.19 -20.54 18.64
N ALA A 73 -28.00 -21.60 18.46
CA ALA A 73 -29.11 -21.89 19.34
C ALA A 73 -28.70 -22.13 20.80
N THR A 74 -27.44 -22.49 21.07
CA THR A 74 -26.93 -22.69 22.44
C THR A 74 -26.56 -21.42 23.20
N ILE A 75 -26.38 -20.28 22.52
CA ILE A 75 -25.84 -19.05 23.12
C ILE A 75 -26.87 -17.95 23.34
N ASP A 76 -27.89 -17.91 22.48
CA ASP A 76 -29.04 -17.02 22.54
C ASP A 76 -30.12 -17.69 21.69
N LYS A 77 -31.39 -17.54 22.06
CA LYS A 77 -32.48 -18.17 21.29
C LYS A 77 -32.31 -17.74 19.83
N LEU A 78 -32.12 -18.72 18.94
CA LEU A 78 -31.97 -18.46 17.51
C LEU A 78 -33.17 -17.63 17.05
N SER A 79 -32.93 -16.38 16.65
CA SER A 79 -33.98 -15.52 16.10
C SER A 79 -34.12 -15.77 14.60
N TYR A 80 -35.26 -15.43 14.03
CA TYR A 80 -35.46 -15.52 12.58
C TYR A 80 -34.40 -14.71 11.80
N LYS A 81 -34.03 -13.52 12.32
CA LYS A 81 -32.96 -12.69 11.75
C LYS A 81 -31.61 -13.40 11.76
N HIS A 82 -31.27 -14.12 12.83
CA HIS A 82 -30.05 -14.91 12.93
C HIS A 82 -30.06 -16.08 11.92
N TRP A 83 -31.20 -16.78 11.81
CA TRP A 83 -31.39 -17.88 10.87
C TRP A 83 -31.16 -17.44 9.42
N HIS A 84 -31.86 -16.40 8.96
CA HIS A 84 -31.71 -15.87 7.60
C HIS A 84 -30.26 -15.55 7.26
N LYS A 85 -29.58 -14.89 8.20
CA LYS A 85 -28.21 -14.44 7.99
C LYS A 85 -27.23 -15.59 7.84
N ILE A 86 -27.38 -16.65 8.63
CA ILE A 86 -26.50 -17.81 8.50
C ILE A 86 -26.88 -18.71 7.33
N ARG A 87 -28.17 -18.84 7.01
CA ARG A 87 -28.66 -19.62 5.86
C ARG A 87 -28.01 -19.17 4.56
N ASP A 88 -27.93 -17.87 4.34
CA ASP A 88 -27.50 -17.29 3.07
C ASP A 88 -26.00 -16.98 3.00
N ASN A 89 -25.26 -17.13 4.11
CA ASN A 89 -23.83 -16.79 4.19
C ASN A 89 -22.94 -18.01 4.52
N LYS A 90 -22.40 -18.64 3.47
CA LYS A 90 -21.48 -19.79 3.60
C LYS A 90 -20.17 -19.45 4.34
N ILE A 91 -19.67 -18.22 4.21
CA ILE A 91 -18.44 -17.78 4.88
C ILE A 91 -18.68 -17.70 6.39
N LEU A 92 -19.83 -17.15 6.80
CA LEU A 92 -20.26 -17.11 8.19
C LEU A 92 -20.53 -18.52 8.75
N GLN A 93 -21.17 -19.41 7.98
CA GLN A 93 -21.37 -20.82 8.38
C GLN A 93 -20.03 -21.48 8.75
N ALA A 94 -19.03 -21.37 7.88
CA ALA A 94 -17.71 -21.93 8.12
C ALA A 94 -17.04 -21.30 9.36
N ALA A 95 -17.09 -19.97 9.49
CA ALA A 95 -16.46 -19.26 10.60
C ALA A 95 -17.09 -19.66 11.95
N VAL A 96 -18.42 -19.72 12.04
CA VAL A 96 -19.14 -20.19 13.23
C VAL A 96 -18.74 -21.62 13.58
N ASN A 97 -18.66 -22.51 12.59
CA ASN A 97 -18.27 -23.89 12.82
C ASN A 97 -16.84 -24.01 13.37
N HIS A 98 -15.89 -23.23 12.85
CA HIS A 98 -14.51 -23.22 13.33
C HIS A 98 -14.41 -22.72 14.78
N ILE A 99 -15.17 -21.67 15.14
CA ILE A 99 -15.18 -21.15 16.51
C ILE A 99 -15.89 -22.14 17.45
N ALA A 100 -17.02 -22.71 17.06
CA ALA A 100 -17.75 -23.69 17.87
C ALA A 100 -16.93 -24.97 18.11
N ALA A 101 -16.13 -25.39 17.13
CA ALA A 101 -15.23 -26.53 17.25
C ALA A 101 -14.11 -26.33 18.28
N THR A 102 -13.86 -25.10 18.78
CA THR A 102 -12.90 -24.87 19.86
C THR A 102 -13.42 -25.33 21.23
N GLY A 103 -14.64 -25.88 21.31
CA GLY A 103 -15.26 -26.38 22.53
C GLY A 103 -16.07 -25.34 23.31
N SER A 104 -16.14 -24.09 22.82
CA SER A 104 -16.93 -23.02 23.43
C SER A 104 -17.28 -21.94 22.40
N PHE A 105 -18.58 -21.73 22.19
CA PHE A 105 -19.14 -20.63 21.42
C PHE A 105 -19.99 -19.81 22.39
N TYR A 106 -19.76 -18.50 22.47
CA TYR A 106 -20.48 -17.61 23.39
C TYR A 106 -21.21 -16.50 22.64
N LEU A 107 -22.16 -15.84 23.33
CA LEU A 107 -22.89 -14.70 22.76
C LEU A 107 -21.96 -13.55 22.30
N ASP A 108 -20.87 -13.28 23.03
CA ASP A 108 -19.85 -12.31 22.59
C ASP A 108 -19.17 -12.73 21.27
N ASP A 109 -18.98 -14.03 21.05
CA ASP A 109 -18.36 -14.51 19.80
C ASP A 109 -19.29 -14.30 18.60
N TRP A 110 -20.58 -14.61 18.80
CA TRP A 110 -21.61 -14.35 17.80
C TRP A 110 -21.72 -12.87 17.46
N ASN A 111 -21.81 -12.01 18.46
CA ASN A 111 -21.93 -10.57 18.28
C ASN A 111 -20.71 -9.99 17.52
N LYS A 112 -19.52 -10.56 17.68
CA LYS A 112 -18.33 -10.15 16.92
C LYS A 112 -18.32 -10.64 15.50
N ILE A 113 -18.80 -11.86 15.23
CA ILE A 113 -18.64 -12.50 13.91
C ILE A 113 -19.79 -12.22 12.96
N ILE A 114 -21.01 -12.02 13.46
CA ILE A 114 -22.24 -11.97 12.66
C ILE A 114 -22.21 -10.90 11.54
N ASP A 115 -21.68 -9.72 11.85
CA ASP A 115 -21.65 -8.53 10.97
C ASP A 115 -20.23 -8.16 10.50
N ALA A 116 -19.26 -9.06 10.68
CA ALA A 116 -17.85 -8.77 10.43
C ALA A 116 -17.29 -9.64 9.28
N PRO A 117 -17.57 -9.33 8.00
CA PRO A 117 -17.13 -10.15 6.88
C PRO A 117 -15.60 -10.30 6.78
N GLN A 118 -14.85 -9.27 7.17
CA GLN A 118 -13.38 -9.35 7.23
C GLN A 118 -12.91 -10.35 8.29
N LEU A 119 -13.54 -10.34 9.48
CA LEU A 119 -13.23 -11.30 10.55
C LEU A 119 -13.67 -12.72 10.17
N GLN A 120 -14.85 -12.89 9.55
CA GLN A 120 -15.32 -14.19 9.02
C GLN A 120 -14.29 -14.79 8.06
N THR A 121 -13.80 -13.98 7.13
CA THR A 121 -12.79 -14.40 6.15
C THR A 121 -11.46 -14.74 6.83
N ALA A 122 -11.03 -13.95 7.81
CA ALA A 122 -9.79 -14.20 8.55
C ALA A 122 -9.84 -15.49 9.37
N VAL A 123 -10.98 -15.80 10.02
CA VAL A 123 -11.20 -17.06 10.73
C VAL A 123 -11.05 -18.25 9.78
N ASN A 124 -11.73 -18.21 8.63
CA ASN A 124 -11.68 -19.29 7.64
C ASN A 124 -10.27 -19.47 7.06
N ASN A 125 -9.57 -18.36 6.79
CA ASN A 125 -8.19 -18.38 6.30
C ASN A 125 -7.22 -19.04 7.29
N ILE A 126 -7.36 -18.78 8.59
CA ILE A 126 -6.54 -19.45 9.60
C ILE A 126 -6.95 -20.92 9.73
N ALA A 127 -8.25 -21.23 9.75
CA ALA A 127 -8.72 -22.60 9.88
C ALA A 127 -8.28 -23.51 8.70
N ALA A 128 -7.95 -22.92 7.55
CA ALA A 128 -7.40 -23.63 6.40
C ALA A 128 -5.94 -24.07 6.57
N ILE A 129 -5.18 -23.48 7.51
CA ILE A 129 -3.74 -23.78 7.70
C ILE A 129 -3.51 -24.85 8.77
N GLU A 130 -4.39 -24.92 9.76
CA GLU A 130 -4.39 -25.89 10.87
C GLU A 130 -5.71 -25.84 11.65
N SER A 131 -5.87 -26.75 12.60
CA SER A 131 -7.02 -26.75 13.51
C SER A 131 -7.15 -25.41 14.23
N PHE A 132 -8.30 -24.75 14.04
CA PHE A 132 -8.58 -23.46 14.65
C PHE A 132 -8.72 -23.63 16.16
N SER A 133 -7.92 -22.89 16.93
CA SER A 133 -7.91 -22.97 18.40
C SER A 133 -8.54 -21.73 19.03
N ARG A 134 -9.00 -21.86 20.29
CA ARG A 134 -9.52 -20.71 21.04
C ARG A 134 -8.49 -19.60 21.18
N GLY A 135 -7.21 -19.95 21.36
CA GLY A 135 -6.12 -18.98 21.40
C GLY A 135 -5.95 -18.18 20.10
N TYR A 136 -6.34 -18.74 18.95
CA TYR A 136 -6.32 -18.00 17.68
C TYR A 136 -7.49 -17.03 17.58
N TRP A 137 -8.68 -17.46 17.99
CA TRP A 137 -9.84 -16.58 18.13
C TRP A 137 -9.54 -15.36 19.01
N ASP A 138 -8.98 -15.59 20.21
CA ASP A 138 -8.68 -14.51 21.15
C ASP A 138 -7.66 -13.51 20.61
N LYS A 139 -6.74 -13.95 19.74
CA LYS A 139 -5.76 -13.06 19.08
C LYS A 139 -6.38 -12.16 18.01
N ILE A 140 -7.37 -12.65 17.25
CA ILE A 140 -7.88 -11.94 16.06
C ILE A 140 -9.17 -11.17 16.30
N LYS A 141 -10.02 -11.60 17.25
CA LYS A 141 -11.41 -11.13 17.38
C LYS A 141 -11.55 -9.61 17.53
N ASN A 142 -10.55 -8.95 18.14
CA ASN A 142 -10.53 -7.50 18.38
C ASN A 142 -9.40 -6.78 17.62
N LYS A 143 -8.80 -7.39 16.60
CA LYS A 143 -7.64 -6.84 15.88
C LYS A 143 -7.91 -6.65 14.39
N PRO A 144 -8.62 -5.57 13.97
CA PRO A 144 -8.98 -5.35 12.57
C PRO A 144 -7.77 -5.26 11.63
N GLN A 145 -6.66 -4.66 12.08
CA GLN A 145 -5.42 -4.62 11.31
C GLN A 145 -4.85 -6.02 11.04
N LEU A 146 -4.86 -6.90 12.04
CA LEU A 146 -4.43 -8.28 11.88
C LEU A 146 -5.38 -9.05 10.96
N GLN A 147 -6.70 -8.86 11.08
CA GLN A 147 -7.70 -9.47 10.21
C GLN A 147 -7.48 -9.11 8.74
N ALA A 148 -7.26 -7.82 8.45
CA ALA A 148 -6.96 -7.35 7.10
C ALA A 148 -5.67 -7.97 6.56
N ALA A 149 -4.60 -7.98 7.35
CA ALA A 149 -3.31 -8.52 6.92
C ALA A 149 -3.40 -10.03 6.59
N ILE A 150 -4.12 -10.81 7.42
CA ILE A 150 -4.40 -12.23 7.15
C ILE A 150 -5.09 -12.39 5.79
N ASN A 151 -6.12 -11.59 5.53
CA ASN A 151 -6.90 -11.68 4.31
C ASN A 151 -6.08 -11.30 3.07
N HIS A 152 -5.26 -10.24 3.16
CA HIS A 152 -4.37 -9.83 2.07
C HIS A 152 -3.33 -10.91 1.75
N ILE A 153 -2.71 -11.51 2.78
CA ILE A 153 -1.76 -12.60 2.57
C ILE A 153 -2.44 -13.82 1.94
N SER A 154 -3.60 -14.23 2.46
CA SER A 154 -4.34 -15.38 1.91
C SER A 154 -4.72 -15.16 0.43
N ALA A 155 -5.14 -13.94 0.07
CA ALA A 155 -5.51 -13.57 -1.29
C ALA A 155 -4.36 -13.70 -2.32
N THR A 156 -3.09 -13.80 -1.87
CA THR A 156 -1.94 -14.06 -2.75
C THR A 156 -1.81 -15.52 -3.21
N GLY A 157 -2.65 -16.43 -2.71
CA GLY A 157 -2.74 -17.81 -3.16
C GLY A 157 -2.79 -18.84 -2.03
N HIS A 158 -2.18 -18.55 -0.87
CA HIS A 158 -2.31 -19.33 0.35
C HIS A 158 -1.63 -18.61 1.55
N LEU A 159 -2.26 -18.66 2.73
CA LEU A 159 -1.61 -18.34 4.01
C LEU A 159 -0.94 -19.61 4.54
N SER A 160 0.39 -19.62 4.74
CA SER A 160 1.06 -20.76 5.40
C SER A 160 1.09 -20.62 6.93
N ARG A 161 1.38 -21.71 7.64
CA ARG A 161 1.61 -21.66 9.09
C ARG A 161 2.70 -20.66 9.47
N ASP A 162 3.84 -20.67 8.78
CA ASP A 162 4.93 -19.72 9.03
C ASP A 162 4.48 -18.26 8.79
N ASP A 163 3.61 -18.03 7.79
CA ASP A 163 3.04 -16.71 7.56
C ASP A 163 2.19 -16.24 8.75
N TRP A 164 1.33 -17.12 9.26
CA TRP A 164 0.55 -16.88 10.48
C TRP A 164 1.44 -16.58 11.69
N TYR A 165 2.47 -17.40 11.95
CA TYR A 165 3.37 -17.23 13.08
C TYR A 165 4.10 -15.88 13.07
N LYS A 166 4.47 -15.39 11.89
CA LYS A 166 5.12 -14.08 11.73
C LYS A 166 4.12 -12.92 11.87
N ILE A 167 3.01 -12.96 11.13
CA ILE A 167 2.06 -11.82 11.10
C ILE A 167 1.35 -11.63 12.45
N ARG A 168 1.04 -12.71 13.17
CA ARG A 168 0.27 -12.65 14.44
C ARG A 168 1.02 -11.98 15.59
N ASN A 169 2.35 -11.93 15.51
CA ASN A 169 3.23 -11.47 16.58
C ASN A 169 3.94 -10.14 16.23
N SER A 170 3.76 -9.60 15.02
CA SER A 170 4.42 -8.38 14.58
C SER A 170 3.42 -7.36 14.04
N GLU A 171 3.21 -6.30 14.80
CA GLU A 171 2.36 -5.17 14.42
C GLU A 171 2.94 -4.41 13.22
N ALA A 172 4.27 -4.24 13.18
CA ALA A 172 4.97 -3.64 12.05
C ALA A 172 4.72 -4.41 10.75
N LEU A 173 4.71 -5.76 10.79
CA LEU A 173 4.36 -6.58 9.65
C LEU A 173 2.89 -6.41 9.22
N GLN A 174 1.97 -6.31 10.18
CA GLN A 174 0.54 -6.10 9.90
C GLN A 174 0.33 -4.76 9.17
N ILE A 175 0.96 -3.70 9.66
CA ILE A 175 0.91 -2.36 9.05
C ILE A 175 1.47 -2.40 7.63
N ALA A 176 2.65 -2.99 7.43
CA ALA A 176 3.30 -3.05 6.12
C ALA A 176 2.45 -3.77 5.06
N VAL A 177 1.87 -4.92 5.42
CA VAL A 177 1.00 -5.70 4.53
C VAL A 177 -0.23 -4.89 4.15
N ASN A 178 -0.91 -4.30 5.14
CA ASN A 178 -2.12 -3.52 4.89
C ASN A 178 -1.82 -2.30 4.03
N HIS A 179 -0.72 -1.60 4.30
CA HIS A 179 -0.32 -0.42 3.54
C HIS A 179 -0.06 -0.75 2.06
N ILE A 180 0.69 -1.81 1.79
CA ILE A 180 0.97 -2.22 0.40
C ILE A 180 -0.31 -2.67 -0.29
N ALA A 181 -1.20 -3.36 0.42
CA ALA A 181 -2.47 -3.82 -0.13
C ALA A 181 -3.49 -2.71 -0.41
N THR A 182 -3.43 -1.58 0.32
CA THR A 182 -4.29 -0.42 0.06
C THR A 182 -3.73 0.50 -1.02
N THR A 183 -2.40 0.55 -1.17
CA THR A 183 -1.71 1.45 -2.12
C THR A 183 -1.34 0.79 -3.44
N SER A 184 -1.37 -0.55 -3.51
CA SER A 184 -0.96 -1.33 -4.68
C SER A 184 -1.56 -2.75 -4.67
N ARG A 185 -1.30 -3.52 -5.72
CA ARG A 185 -1.67 -4.94 -5.76
C ARG A 185 -0.71 -5.76 -4.88
N PHE A 186 -1.14 -6.12 -3.66
CA PHE A 186 -0.38 -7.01 -2.79
C PHE A 186 -0.17 -8.37 -3.45
N SER A 187 1.09 -8.77 -3.63
CA SER A 187 1.48 -10.03 -4.28
C SER A 187 2.28 -10.94 -3.34
N ARG A 188 2.44 -12.22 -3.73
CA ARG A 188 3.25 -13.19 -2.98
C ARG A 188 4.72 -12.78 -2.90
N ASP A 189 5.23 -12.12 -3.95
CA ASP A 189 6.60 -11.61 -3.97
C ASP A 189 6.80 -10.47 -2.98
N ASN A 190 5.82 -9.56 -2.87
CA ASN A 190 5.86 -8.51 -1.84
C ASN A 190 5.86 -9.15 -0.45
N TRP A 191 4.99 -10.13 -0.20
CA TRP A 191 4.96 -10.85 1.06
C TRP A 191 6.30 -11.50 1.41
N ASN A 192 6.90 -12.26 0.50
CA ASN A 192 8.17 -12.95 0.72
C ASN A 192 9.32 -11.98 1.05
N LYS A 193 9.32 -10.79 0.43
CA LYS A 193 10.30 -9.73 0.71
C LYS A 193 10.11 -9.15 2.12
N ILE A 194 8.90 -8.68 2.44
CA ILE A 194 8.60 -8.05 3.75
C ILE A 194 8.81 -9.03 4.91
N LYS A 195 8.40 -10.29 4.71
CA LYS A 195 8.49 -11.37 5.71
C LYS A 195 9.93 -11.72 6.11
N SER A 196 10.89 -11.44 5.23
CA SER A 196 12.30 -11.83 5.40
C SER A 196 13.18 -10.66 5.81
N ASP A 197 12.70 -9.42 5.66
CA ASP A 197 13.48 -8.20 5.88
C ASP A 197 12.93 -7.38 7.06
N THR A 198 13.61 -7.50 8.21
CA THR A 198 13.26 -6.79 9.46
C THR A 198 13.40 -5.26 9.34
N GLN A 199 14.26 -4.77 8.44
CA GLN A 199 14.43 -3.33 8.21
C GLN A 199 13.31 -2.77 7.33
N PHE A 200 12.84 -3.54 6.34
CA PHE A 200 11.63 -3.23 5.56
C PHE A 200 10.38 -3.17 6.44
N GLN A 201 10.25 -4.09 7.39
CA GLN A 201 9.16 -4.08 8.39
C GLN A 201 9.16 -2.78 9.21
N THR A 202 10.36 -2.31 9.58
CA THR A 202 10.56 -1.09 10.35
C THR A 202 10.24 0.15 9.51
N ALA A 203 10.68 0.23 8.26
CA ALA A 203 10.40 1.36 7.37
C ALA A 203 8.90 1.48 7.00
N ALA A 204 8.27 0.37 6.60
CA ALA A 204 6.85 0.33 6.28
C ALA A 204 5.95 0.49 7.52
N GLY A 205 6.41 0.03 8.69
CA GLY A 205 5.76 0.24 10.00
C GLY A 205 5.97 1.62 10.62
N ARG A 206 7.02 2.36 10.22
CA ARG A 206 7.29 3.76 10.63
C ARG A 206 6.56 4.78 9.78
N ALA A 207 6.19 4.44 8.55
CA ALA A 207 5.42 5.32 7.66
C ALA A 207 4.14 5.91 8.30
N PRO A 208 3.45 5.26 9.27
CA PRO A 208 2.37 5.89 10.02
C PRO A 208 2.76 6.45 11.40
N HIS A 209 3.82 5.93 12.06
CA HIS A 209 4.07 6.19 13.48
C HIS A 209 5.22 7.16 13.78
N GLU A 210 6.15 7.39 12.85
CA GLU A 210 7.17 8.44 12.96
C GLU A 210 6.78 9.73 12.22
N ILE A 211 5.54 9.83 11.73
CA ILE A 211 4.91 11.14 11.42
C ILE A 211 4.34 11.71 12.73
N LYS A 212 5.19 11.83 13.75
CA LYS A 212 4.96 12.76 14.84
C LYS A 212 5.80 13.99 14.48
N ASP A 213 5.10 15.06 14.11
CA ASP A 213 5.61 16.42 13.89
C ASP A 213 5.98 16.89 12.48
N GLU A 214 5.45 16.30 11.41
CA GLU A 214 5.41 17.01 10.12
C GLU A 214 4.02 17.01 9.49
N THR A 215 3.58 18.21 9.09
CA THR A 215 2.27 18.57 8.55
C THR A 215 1.72 17.52 7.56
N LYS A 216 0.39 17.28 7.61
CA LYS A 216 -0.39 16.35 6.76
C LYS A 216 0.03 16.31 5.27
N ASP A 217 0.48 17.44 4.74
CA ASP A 217 0.94 17.62 3.36
C ASP A 217 2.23 16.82 3.03
N ASN A 218 3.17 16.70 3.99
CA ASN A 218 4.41 15.92 3.79
C ASN A 218 4.11 14.41 3.72
N SER A 219 3.13 13.93 4.49
CA SER A 219 2.68 12.53 4.43
C SER A 219 2.10 12.19 3.06
N GLN A 220 1.31 13.11 2.49
CA GLN A 220 0.68 12.92 1.20
C GLN A 220 1.70 12.97 0.05
N GLN A 221 2.63 13.93 0.06
CA GLN A 221 3.71 14.01 -0.95
C GLN A 221 4.55 12.72 -0.99
N LEU A 222 4.93 12.20 0.18
CA LEU A 222 5.68 10.95 0.29
C LEU A 222 4.87 9.76 -0.26
N GLN A 223 3.59 9.65 0.12
CA GLN A 223 2.71 8.57 -0.37
C GLN A 223 2.56 8.59 -1.89
N THR A 224 2.38 9.78 -2.49
CA THR A 224 2.29 9.94 -3.93
C THR A 224 3.60 9.56 -4.62
N ALA A 225 4.75 9.97 -4.08
CA ALA A 225 6.05 9.63 -4.65
C ALA A 225 6.30 8.12 -4.58
N ILE A 226 5.99 7.50 -3.45
CA ILE A 226 6.06 6.04 -3.27
C ILE A 226 5.17 5.31 -4.29
N HIS A 227 3.96 5.80 -4.54
CA HIS A 227 3.06 5.22 -5.54
C HIS A 227 3.67 5.27 -6.95
N HIS A 228 4.26 6.41 -7.33
CA HIS A 228 4.87 6.56 -8.66
C HIS A 228 6.10 5.67 -8.86
N ILE A 229 7.00 5.58 -7.87
CA ILE A 229 8.17 4.70 -7.98
C ILE A 229 7.76 3.22 -7.98
N THR A 230 6.74 2.84 -7.21
CA THR A 230 6.25 1.45 -7.16
C THR A 230 5.62 1.06 -8.50
N THR A 231 4.79 1.94 -9.07
CA THR A 231 4.17 1.73 -10.39
C THR A 231 5.22 1.63 -11.50
N ALA A 232 6.33 2.36 -11.37
CA ALA A 232 7.48 2.26 -12.27
C ALA A 232 8.32 0.99 -12.08
N GLY A 233 7.94 0.08 -11.17
CA GLY A 233 8.64 -1.18 -10.92
C GLY A 233 9.86 -1.07 -9.99
N ILE A 234 10.00 0.04 -9.26
CA ILE A 234 11.14 0.28 -8.36
C ILE A 234 10.81 -0.29 -6.98
N SER A 235 11.51 -1.37 -6.63
CA SER A 235 11.24 -2.11 -5.40
C SER A 235 12.48 -2.36 -4.54
N SER A 236 13.58 -1.62 -4.77
CA SER A 236 14.79 -1.80 -3.97
C SER A 236 14.68 -1.01 -2.65
N HIS A 237 15.24 -1.57 -1.58
CA HIS A 237 15.26 -0.94 -0.26
C HIS A 237 15.94 0.44 -0.31
N ASP A 238 17.10 0.51 -0.96
CA ASP A 238 17.89 1.74 -1.07
C ASP A 238 17.12 2.84 -1.80
N ASP A 239 16.40 2.49 -2.86
CA ASP A 239 15.61 3.46 -3.62
C ASP A 239 14.46 4.02 -2.77
N TRP A 240 13.77 3.17 -2.00
CA TRP A 240 12.71 3.60 -1.07
C TRP A 240 13.24 4.48 0.05
N TYR A 241 14.36 4.08 0.68
CA TYR A 241 15.02 4.87 1.71
C TYR A 241 15.47 6.24 1.16
N THR A 242 15.94 6.27 -0.09
CA THR A 242 16.33 7.52 -0.77
C THR A 242 15.13 8.46 -0.95
N VAL A 243 13.97 7.95 -1.35
CA VAL A 243 12.74 8.77 -1.47
C VAL A 243 12.23 9.21 -0.09
N GLN A 244 12.18 8.30 0.88
CA GLN A 244 11.69 8.61 2.23
C GLN A 244 12.46 9.76 2.87
N ASN A 245 13.78 9.80 2.72
CA ASN A 245 14.64 10.76 3.37
C ASN A 245 14.91 12.05 2.56
N SER A 246 14.28 12.21 1.39
CA SER A 246 14.51 13.39 0.55
C SER A 246 13.20 14.00 0.07
N LYS A 247 12.77 15.08 0.75
CA LYS A 247 11.60 15.87 0.35
C LYS A 247 11.76 16.45 -1.07
N THR A 248 12.97 16.91 -1.40
CA THR A 248 13.28 17.42 -2.74
C THR A 248 13.09 16.33 -3.80
N LEU A 249 13.50 15.09 -3.52
CA LEU A 249 13.29 13.97 -4.44
C LEU A 249 11.81 13.58 -4.52
N GLN A 250 11.08 13.54 -3.40
CA GLN A 250 9.64 13.27 -3.40
C GLN A 250 8.90 14.24 -4.32
N GLN A 251 9.18 15.54 -4.19
CA GLN A 251 8.60 16.57 -5.04
C GLN A 251 9.00 16.39 -6.50
N ALA A 252 10.26 16.09 -6.79
CA ALA A 252 10.73 15.91 -8.17
C ALA A 252 10.05 14.70 -8.83
N VAL A 253 9.94 13.58 -8.12
CA VAL A 253 9.21 12.39 -8.59
C VAL A 253 7.76 12.75 -8.90
N ASN A 254 7.07 13.44 -7.99
CA ASN A 254 5.68 13.84 -8.18
C ASN A 254 5.52 14.80 -9.36
N ASN A 255 6.42 15.77 -9.51
CA ASN A 255 6.39 16.73 -10.62
C ASN A 255 6.62 16.04 -11.97
N ILE A 256 7.56 15.09 -12.06
CA ILE A 256 7.77 14.30 -13.29
C ILE A 256 6.55 13.42 -13.56
N ALA A 257 6.01 12.77 -12.54
CA ALA A 257 4.83 11.92 -12.67
C ALA A 257 3.59 12.71 -13.09
N ALA A 258 3.43 13.96 -12.64
CA ALA A 258 2.33 14.82 -13.05
C ALA A 258 2.33 15.14 -14.57
N THR A 259 3.48 14.96 -15.24
CA THR A 259 3.58 15.11 -16.70
C THR A 259 3.05 13.91 -17.49
N GLY A 260 2.71 12.79 -16.83
CA GLY A 260 2.23 11.56 -17.47
C GLY A 260 2.52 10.29 -16.66
N HIS A 261 3.27 9.35 -17.24
CA HIS A 261 3.73 8.15 -16.52
C HIS A 261 5.17 8.33 -16.03
N PHE A 262 5.41 8.03 -14.76
CA PHE A 262 6.75 7.91 -14.21
C PHE A 262 7.33 6.54 -14.55
N LEU A 263 8.49 6.50 -15.21
CA LEU A 263 9.12 5.26 -15.68
C LEU A 263 10.39 4.93 -14.89
N TYR A 264 10.83 3.67 -14.97
CA TYR A 264 12.08 3.23 -14.36
C TYR A 264 13.30 4.04 -14.83
N ASP A 265 13.33 4.42 -16.11
CA ASP A 265 14.40 5.26 -16.65
C ASP A 265 14.35 6.69 -16.09
N ASP A 266 13.16 7.20 -15.77
CA ASP A 266 13.02 8.51 -15.14
C ASP A 266 13.63 8.50 -13.74
N TRP A 267 13.36 7.43 -12.99
CA TRP A 267 13.98 7.18 -11.69
C TRP A 267 15.50 7.12 -11.76
N ARG A 268 16.05 6.34 -12.70
CA ARG A 268 17.51 6.23 -12.89
C ARG A 268 18.17 7.59 -13.13
N LYS A 269 17.50 8.50 -13.84
CA LYS A 269 18.01 9.84 -14.14
C LYS A 269 17.93 10.79 -12.94
N ILE A 270 16.92 10.66 -12.09
CA ILE A 270 16.65 11.65 -11.04
C ILE A 270 17.18 11.26 -9.65
N LYS A 271 17.26 9.97 -9.33
CA LYS A 271 17.44 9.50 -7.94
C LYS A 271 18.71 9.99 -7.24
N SER A 272 19.78 10.20 -7.99
CA SER A 272 21.08 10.65 -7.46
C SER A 272 21.44 12.07 -7.91
N ASP A 273 20.52 12.78 -8.56
CA ASP A 273 20.81 14.08 -9.17
C ASP A 273 20.09 15.23 -8.45
N PHE A 274 20.70 15.72 -7.38
CA PHE A 274 20.12 16.78 -6.55
C PHE A 274 19.89 18.10 -7.31
N LEU A 275 20.81 18.49 -8.21
CA LEU A 275 20.66 19.74 -8.97
C LEU A 275 19.49 19.64 -9.95
N LEU A 276 19.32 18.49 -10.60
CA LEU A 276 18.19 18.25 -11.47
C LEU A 276 16.87 18.21 -10.70
N GLN A 277 16.84 17.58 -9.52
CA GLN A 277 15.67 17.59 -8.64
C GLN A 277 15.23 19.02 -8.28
N GLN A 278 16.17 19.87 -7.86
CA GLN A 278 15.90 21.27 -7.52
C GLN A 278 15.42 22.09 -8.72
N ALA A 279 16.04 21.91 -9.89
CA ALA A 279 15.64 22.62 -11.10
C ALA A 279 14.20 22.28 -11.50
N ILE A 280 13.83 21.00 -11.48
CA ILE A 280 12.46 20.55 -11.80
C ILE A 280 11.45 21.14 -10.81
N ASN A 281 11.74 21.04 -9.51
CA ASN A 281 10.84 21.57 -8.49
C ASN A 281 10.63 23.07 -8.62
N THR A 282 11.70 23.81 -8.93
CA THR A 282 11.62 25.25 -9.13
C THR A 282 10.79 25.59 -10.36
N ILE A 283 11.07 24.94 -11.50
CA ILE A 283 10.36 25.19 -12.77
C ILE A 283 8.89 24.80 -12.66
N ALA A 284 8.57 23.66 -12.04
CA ALA A 284 7.20 23.20 -11.86
C ALA A 284 6.39 24.07 -10.87
N ALA A 285 7.07 24.76 -9.95
CA ALA A 285 6.42 25.70 -9.03
C ALA A 285 6.12 27.05 -9.67
N THR A 286 6.91 27.49 -10.66
CA THR A 286 6.74 28.79 -11.31
C THR A 286 5.89 28.72 -12.58
N GLU A 287 5.90 27.59 -13.28
CA GLU A 287 5.32 27.44 -14.61
C GLU A 287 4.86 25.99 -14.87
N HIS A 288 4.08 25.78 -15.94
CA HIS A 288 3.72 24.43 -16.35
C HIS A 288 4.96 23.63 -16.77
N PHE A 289 5.20 22.47 -16.15
CA PHE A 289 6.25 21.52 -16.53
C PHE A 289 5.63 20.34 -17.28
N SER A 290 6.03 20.14 -18.54
CA SER A 290 5.45 19.14 -19.44
C SER A 290 6.34 17.91 -19.65
N ARG A 291 5.81 16.86 -20.27
CA ARG A 291 6.61 15.66 -20.60
C ARG A 291 7.70 15.99 -21.63
N ASP A 292 7.41 16.91 -22.56
CA ASP A 292 8.39 17.39 -23.53
C ASP A 292 9.54 18.13 -22.85
N ASP A 293 9.23 18.92 -21.80
CA ASP A 293 10.27 19.58 -21.00
C ASP A 293 11.20 18.55 -20.34
N TRP A 294 10.63 17.50 -19.73
CA TRP A 294 11.40 16.41 -19.15
C TRP A 294 12.28 15.69 -20.18
N CYS A 295 11.76 15.44 -21.38
CA CYS A 295 12.51 14.83 -22.47
C CYS A 295 13.69 15.73 -22.92
N LYS A 296 13.48 17.05 -23.04
CA LYS A 296 14.53 18.01 -23.45
C LYS A 296 15.69 18.07 -22.45
N ILE A 297 15.41 18.06 -21.15
CA ILE A 297 16.45 18.20 -20.11
C ILE A 297 17.14 16.89 -19.73
N THR A 298 16.62 15.75 -20.22
CA THR A 298 17.18 14.41 -19.94
C THR A 298 17.79 13.71 -21.15
N THR A 299 18.07 14.45 -22.22
CA THR A 299 18.88 13.94 -23.34
C THR A 299 20.31 13.60 -22.87
N THR A 300 20.99 12.78 -23.66
CA THR A 300 22.40 12.40 -23.41
C THR A 300 23.31 13.62 -23.37
N GLU A 301 23.08 14.60 -24.26
CA GLU A 301 23.85 15.85 -24.30
C GLU A 301 23.65 16.67 -23.02
N GLN A 302 22.41 16.90 -22.61
CA GLN A 302 22.12 17.66 -21.39
C GLN A 302 22.64 16.96 -20.14
N THR A 303 22.61 15.63 -20.13
CA THR A 303 23.24 14.82 -19.07
C THR A 303 24.76 15.00 -19.04
N SER A 304 25.43 15.01 -20.19
CA SER A 304 26.88 15.27 -20.26
C SER A 304 27.25 16.67 -19.78
N ILE A 305 26.47 17.70 -20.16
CA ILE A 305 26.68 19.09 -19.73
C ILE A 305 26.53 19.20 -18.21
N ARG A 306 25.47 18.60 -17.66
CA ARG A 306 25.20 18.57 -16.21
C ARG A 306 26.30 17.87 -15.43
N ASN A 307 26.76 16.70 -15.87
CA ASN A 307 27.85 15.98 -15.21
C ASN A 307 29.14 16.83 -15.19
N LYS A 308 29.51 17.45 -16.33
CA LYS A 308 30.68 18.35 -16.39
C LYS A 308 30.53 19.59 -15.50
N PHE A 309 29.32 20.13 -15.37
CA PHE A 309 29.04 21.22 -14.45
C PHE A 309 29.25 20.78 -12.99
N GLN A 310 28.66 19.64 -12.61
CA GLN A 310 28.78 19.05 -11.27
C GLN A 310 30.24 18.75 -10.91
N GLU A 311 31.01 18.16 -11.83
CA GLU A 311 32.44 17.90 -11.65
C GLU A 311 33.21 19.19 -11.31
N LYS A 312 32.96 20.28 -12.04
CA LYS A 312 33.62 21.56 -11.78
C LYS A 312 33.20 22.18 -10.45
N ILE A 313 31.93 22.05 -10.05
CA ILE A 313 31.45 22.48 -8.74
C ILE A 313 32.15 21.67 -7.63
N ILE A 314 32.25 20.35 -7.78
CA ILE A 314 32.97 19.49 -6.84
C ILE A 314 34.42 19.93 -6.70
N SER A 315 35.13 20.15 -7.81
CA SER A 315 36.51 20.65 -7.78
C SER A 315 36.64 22.01 -7.06
N LEU A 316 35.66 22.91 -7.21
CA LEU A 316 35.64 24.17 -6.48
C LEU A 316 35.42 23.96 -4.97
N LYS A 317 34.55 23.03 -4.58
CA LYS A 317 34.25 22.67 -3.18
C LYS A 317 35.43 21.97 -2.50
N GLU A 318 36.22 21.20 -3.24
CA GLU A 318 37.35 20.42 -2.71
C GLU A 318 38.57 21.26 -2.35
N LEU A 319 38.68 22.50 -2.87
CA LEU A 319 39.72 23.42 -2.47
C LEU A 319 39.70 23.61 -0.96
N THR A 320 40.86 23.43 -0.31
CA THR A 320 40.99 23.50 1.16
C THR A 320 40.39 24.78 1.74
N ILE A 321 40.57 25.91 1.05
CA ILE A 321 40.04 27.22 1.46
C ILE A 321 38.51 27.28 1.45
N ASN A 322 37.85 26.46 0.63
CA ASN A 322 36.40 26.43 0.46
C ASN A 322 35.70 25.42 1.36
N LYS A 323 36.43 24.66 2.19
CA LYS A 323 35.83 23.66 3.11
C LYS A 323 35.09 24.26 4.31
N THR A 324 35.10 25.58 4.48
CA THR A 324 34.30 26.26 5.51
C THR A 324 32.81 26.21 5.16
N GLU A 325 31.95 26.05 6.15
CA GLU A 325 30.49 25.92 5.98
C GLU A 325 29.92 27.06 5.13
N ASN A 326 30.22 28.32 5.48
CA ASN A 326 29.74 29.50 4.75
C ASN A 326 30.09 29.45 3.25
N ARG A 327 31.29 28.98 2.89
CA ARG A 327 31.73 28.89 1.49
C ARG A 327 31.07 27.72 0.76
N GLN A 328 30.94 26.56 1.41
CA GLN A 328 30.21 25.43 0.86
C GLN A 328 28.76 25.81 0.55
N THR A 329 28.07 26.46 1.51
CA THR A 329 26.69 26.95 1.32
C THR A 329 26.59 27.96 0.17
N ALA A 330 27.56 28.87 0.04
CA ALA A 330 27.60 29.82 -1.06
C ALA A 330 27.79 29.14 -2.43
N ILE A 331 28.65 28.12 -2.50
CA ILE A 331 28.88 27.34 -3.72
C ILE A 331 27.65 26.50 -4.06
N ASP A 332 27.00 25.88 -3.09
CA ASP A 332 25.78 25.09 -3.29
C ASP A 332 24.60 25.96 -3.75
N SER A 333 24.43 27.13 -3.13
CA SER A 333 23.44 28.13 -3.56
C SER A 333 23.69 28.60 -5.00
N TYR A 334 24.96 28.89 -5.34
CA TYR A 334 25.34 29.19 -6.72
C TYR A 334 25.01 28.04 -7.66
N ALA A 335 25.36 26.80 -7.30
CA ALA A 335 25.16 25.63 -8.16
C ALA A 335 23.67 25.41 -8.47
N VAL A 336 22.80 25.48 -7.47
CA VAL A 336 21.35 25.34 -7.62
C VAL A 336 20.78 26.45 -8.52
N LYS A 337 21.08 27.72 -8.20
CA LYS A 337 20.54 28.87 -8.94
C LYS A 337 21.04 28.89 -10.39
N ALA A 338 22.35 28.69 -10.61
CA ALA A 338 22.95 28.70 -11.93
C ALA A 338 22.44 27.55 -12.80
N PHE A 339 22.32 26.34 -12.25
CA PHE A 339 21.81 25.19 -12.97
C PHE A 339 20.31 25.29 -13.28
N THR A 340 19.51 25.85 -12.37
CA THR A 340 18.09 26.12 -12.61
C THR A 340 17.89 27.15 -13.72
N CYS A 341 18.70 28.22 -13.71
CA CYS A 341 18.71 29.23 -14.78
C CYS A 341 19.08 28.62 -16.14
N PHE A 342 20.11 27.76 -16.17
CA PHE A 342 20.49 27.01 -17.36
C PHE A 342 19.37 26.09 -17.87
N THR A 343 18.74 25.32 -16.98
CA THR A 343 17.64 24.41 -17.32
C THR A 343 16.44 25.19 -17.88
N SER A 344 16.09 26.31 -17.26
CA SER A 344 15.02 27.20 -17.74
C SER A 344 15.34 27.75 -19.14
N LYS A 345 16.61 28.05 -19.41
CA LYS A 345 17.04 28.47 -20.75
C LYS A 345 16.96 27.35 -21.79
N VAL A 346 17.33 26.11 -21.44
CA VAL A 346 17.18 24.92 -22.31
C VAL A 346 15.72 24.68 -22.70
N LEU A 347 14.79 25.00 -21.80
CA LEU A 347 13.36 24.91 -22.02
C LEU A 347 12.75 26.14 -22.72
N ASP A 348 13.58 27.14 -23.07
CA ASP A 348 13.14 28.44 -23.60
C ASP A 348 12.15 29.21 -22.71
N LYS A 349 12.14 28.91 -21.41
CA LYS A 349 11.37 29.63 -20.38
C LYS A 349 12.01 30.94 -19.93
N THR A 350 13.25 31.19 -20.37
CA THR A 350 13.99 32.42 -20.09
C THR A 350 14.67 32.94 -21.35
N ASN A 351 14.56 34.25 -21.59
CA ASN A 351 15.25 34.88 -22.72
C ASN A 351 16.77 34.98 -22.47
N ARG A 352 17.53 35.28 -23.52
CA ARG A 352 19.00 35.32 -23.47
C ARG A 352 19.56 36.38 -22.54
N GLU A 353 18.93 37.55 -22.46
CA GLU A 353 19.39 38.68 -21.66
C GLU A 353 19.19 38.37 -20.17
N THR A 354 17.97 37.97 -19.79
CA THR A 354 17.63 37.55 -18.44
C THR A 354 18.47 36.37 -17.96
N PHE A 355 18.76 35.40 -18.85
CA PHE A 355 19.65 34.29 -18.54
C PHE A 355 21.07 34.77 -18.16
N LYS A 356 21.66 35.66 -18.98
CA LYS A 356 23.00 36.22 -18.72
C LYS A 356 23.03 37.08 -17.47
N GLU A 357 22.04 37.95 -17.28
CA GLU A 357 21.93 38.82 -16.11
C GLU A 357 21.82 38.00 -14.83
N THR A 358 20.98 36.96 -14.85
CA THR A 358 20.78 36.07 -13.71
C THR A 358 22.06 35.29 -13.39
N LEU A 359 22.72 34.70 -14.39
CA LEU A 359 24.00 33.99 -14.17
C LEU A 359 25.08 34.91 -13.60
N HIS A 360 25.21 36.14 -14.11
CA HIS A 360 26.18 37.10 -13.59
C HIS A 360 25.82 37.58 -12.18
N SER A 361 24.53 37.79 -11.88
CA SER A 361 24.08 38.15 -10.52
C SER A 361 24.43 37.04 -9.52
N VAL A 362 24.07 35.79 -9.84
CA VAL A 362 24.33 34.63 -8.98
C VAL A 362 25.84 34.38 -8.80
N GLN A 363 26.64 34.59 -9.85
CA GLN A 363 28.10 34.57 -9.76
C GLN A 363 28.62 35.65 -8.80
N LYS A 364 28.10 36.88 -8.90
CA LYS A 364 28.51 38.03 -8.09
C LYS A 364 28.20 37.81 -6.61
N GLU A 365 27.01 37.30 -6.29
CA GLU A 365 26.62 36.90 -4.94
C GLU A 365 27.63 35.91 -4.33
N CYS A 366 27.97 34.84 -5.07
CA CYS A 366 28.93 33.84 -4.59
C CYS A 366 30.36 34.42 -4.46
N THR A 367 30.76 35.31 -5.38
CA THR A 367 32.08 35.97 -5.39
C THR A 367 32.30 36.92 -4.19
N GLN A 368 31.23 37.45 -3.61
CA GLN A 368 31.31 38.25 -2.38
C GLN A 368 31.76 37.41 -1.19
N ILE A 369 31.44 36.12 -1.18
CA ILE A 369 31.80 35.17 -0.11
C ILE A 369 33.12 34.46 -0.44
N LEU A 370 33.31 34.07 -1.70
CA LEU A 370 34.57 33.53 -2.22
C LEU A 370 35.52 34.68 -2.51
N ASP A 371 36.15 35.23 -1.47
CA ASP A 371 36.98 36.43 -1.56
C ASP A 371 38.38 36.21 -2.19
N ASP A 372 38.78 34.96 -2.38
CA ASP A 372 40.11 34.61 -2.88
C ASP A 372 40.19 34.54 -4.42
N SER A 373 41.38 34.83 -4.94
CA SER A 373 41.63 34.91 -6.39
C SER A 373 41.39 33.60 -7.13
N LEU A 374 41.71 32.44 -6.51
CA LEU A 374 41.64 31.14 -7.17
C LEU A 374 40.19 30.70 -7.32
N SER A 375 39.42 30.72 -6.24
CA SER A 375 38.00 30.37 -6.23
C SER A 375 37.20 31.25 -7.18
N ARG A 376 37.47 32.57 -7.20
CA ARG A 376 36.83 33.51 -8.14
C ARG A 376 37.11 33.19 -9.60
N LYS A 377 38.36 32.83 -9.94
CA LYS A 377 38.73 32.42 -11.29
C LYS A 377 38.00 31.14 -11.70
N ILE A 378 37.96 30.13 -10.83
CA ILE A 378 37.27 28.87 -11.10
C ILE A 378 35.76 29.10 -11.25
N LEU A 379 35.14 29.86 -10.35
CA LEU A 379 33.73 30.22 -10.43
C LEU A 379 33.39 30.93 -11.75
N LYS A 380 34.25 31.86 -12.19
CA LYS A 380 34.11 32.54 -13.49
C LYS A 380 34.19 31.55 -14.66
N VAL A 381 35.11 30.58 -14.62
CA VAL A 381 35.21 29.51 -15.63
C VAL A 381 33.92 28.67 -15.65
N ILE A 382 33.37 28.33 -14.48
CA ILE A 382 32.11 27.58 -14.36
C ILE A 382 30.94 28.38 -14.94
N THR A 383 30.85 29.68 -14.63
CA THR A 383 29.79 30.56 -15.14
C THR A 383 29.88 30.70 -16.67
N ASN A 384 31.10 30.88 -17.18
CA ASN A 384 31.37 30.96 -18.61
C ASN A 384 31.05 29.66 -19.35
N PHE A 385 31.29 28.50 -18.72
CA PHE A 385 30.95 27.19 -19.29
C PHE A 385 29.44 27.08 -19.57
N LEU A 386 28.58 27.39 -18.59
CA LEU A 386 27.13 27.39 -18.79
C LEU A 386 26.69 28.42 -19.83
N SER A 387 27.29 29.62 -19.78
CA SER A 387 26.97 30.71 -20.71
C SER A 387 27.34 30.37 -22.16
N HIS A 388 28.49 29.77 -22.40
CA HIS A 388 28.95 29.39 -23.75
C HIS A 388 28.18 28.21 -24.34
N ILE A 389 27.85 27.20 -23.53
CA ILE A 389 27.08 26.05 -24.00
C ILE A 389 25.69 26.49 -24.46
N SER A 390 25.04 27.38 -23.71
CA SER A 390 23.78 27.97 -24.16
C SER A 390 23.93 28.69 -25.51
N LEU A 391 25.07 29.34 -25.75
CA LEU A 391 25.34 30.09 -26.98
C LEU A 391 25.59 29.17 -28.19
N VAL A 392 26.30 28.06 -28.00
CA VAL A 392 26.67 27.13 -29.09
C VAL A 392 25.51 26.19 -29.42
N GLY A 393 24.77 25.71 -28.42
CA GLY A 393 23.53 24.95 -28.63
C GLY A 393 22.46 25.75 -29.39
N MET A 394 22.45 27.09 -29.25
CA MET A 394 21.62 27.99 -30.05
C MET A 394 21.99 28.04 -31.54
N ILE A 395 23.25 27.81 -31.91
CA ILE A 395 23.69 27.80 -33.32
C ILE A 395 23.29 26.46 -33.98
N ALA A 396 23.32 25.36 -33.23
CA ALA A 396 22.96 24.04 -33.75
C ALA A 396 21.44 23.82 -33.87
N ASN A 397 20.62 24.47 -33.03
CA ASN A 397 19.16 24.31 -33.00
C ASN A 397 18.36 25.50 -33.60
N SER A 398 19.03 26.46 -34.25
CA SER A 398 18.33 27.51 -35.00
C SER A 398 17.82 26.92 -36.32
N PRO A 399 16.51 27.04 -36.66
CA PRO A 399 15.97 26.59 -37.95
C PRO A 399 16.57 27.31 -39.17
N TYR A 400 17.47 28.30 -38.95
CA TYR A 400 18.20 29.02 -39.99
C TYR A 400 19.61 28.46 -40.27
N ALA A 401 20.03 27.34 -39.66
CA ALA A 401 21.36 26.75 -39.90
C ALA A 401 21.43 25.83 -41.15
N LEU A 402 20.32 25.67 -41.87
CA LEU A 402 20.26 25.02 -43.18
C LEU A 402 19.39 25.84 -44.14
N THR A 403 19.83 27.06 -44.46
CA THR A 403 19.74 27.75 -45.77
C THR A 403 20.23 29.18 -45.64
#